data_AF-A0A918ZF72-F1
#
_entry.id   AF-A0A918ZF72-F1
#
_cell.length_a   1.000
_cell.length_b   1.000
_cell.length_c   1.000
_cell.angle_alpha   90.00
_cell.angle_beta   90.00
_cell.angle_gamma   90.00
#
_symmetry.space_group_name_H-M   'P 1'
#
loop_
_entity.id
_entity.type
_entity.pdbx_description
1 polymer ?
#
loop_
_entity_poly.entity_id
_entity_poly.type
_entity_poly.pdbx_seq_one_letter_code
_entity_poly.pdbx_strand_id
1 'polypeptide(L)' 'MVQPHPDESNATPGPEARMSRLEAQVATLAEAVRVLARGLENIPSEDVPPEEAARGARLAHELLISQGL' A
#
# COMPACT_ATOMS: atom_id res chain seq x y z
N MET A 1 36.67 -9.76 21.46
CA MET A 1 35.36 -10.00 20.82
C MET A 1 34.53 -8.75 21.03
N VAL A 2 34.35 -7.92 20.00
CA VAL A 2 33.47 -6.73 20.05
C VAL A 2 32.11 -7.18 19.51
N GLN A 3 31.08 -7.15 20.36
CA GLN A 3 29.69 -7.32 19.92
C GLN A 3 29.21 -6.02 19.26
N PRO A 4 28.61 -6.06 18.06
CA PRO A 4 27.99 -4.88 17.47
C PRO A 4 26.71 -4.51 18.24
N HIS A 5 26.57 -3.23 18.57
CA HIS A 5 25.42 -2.66 19.26
C HIS A 5 24.20 -2.57 18.32
N PRO A 6 22.96 -2.78 18.81
CA PRO A 6 21.73 -2.78 18.01
C PRO A 6 21.19 -1.37 17.64
N ASP A 7 21.94 -0.30 17.92
CA ASP A 7 21.46 1.08 17.78
C ASP A 7 21.48 1.64 16.34
N GLU A 8 22.05 0.92 15.37
CA GLU A 8 22.10 1.39 13.97
C GLU A 8 20.75 1.32 13.24
N SER A 9 19.74 0.65 13.83
CA SER A 9 18.42 0.48 13.22
C SER A 9 17.56 1.75 13.22
N ASN A 10 18.00 2.85 13.85
CA ASN A 10 17.21 4.08 14.01
C ASN A 10 17.78 5.29 13.26
N ALA A 11 18.72 5.07 12.33
CA ALA A 11 19.22 6.14 11.48
C ALA A 11 18.10 6.63 10.54
N THR A 12 17.72 7.91 10.67
CA THR A 12 16.77 8.57 9.76
C THR A 12 17.21 8.33 8.32
N PRO A 13 16.36 7.73 7.46
CA PRO A 13 16.77 7.41 6.10
C PRO A 13 17.23 8.67 5.38
N GLY A 14 18.33 8.54 4.63
CA GLY A 14 18.88 9.61 3.82
C GLY A 14 17.85 10.16 2.82
N PRO A 15 18.05 11.40 2.33
CA PRO A 15 17.08 12.05 1.45
C PRO A 15 16.75 11.23 0.20
N GLU A 16 17.70 10.50 -0.37
CA GLU A 16 17.51 9.62 -1.52
C GLU A 16 16.62 8.42 -1.20
N ALA A 17 16.82 7.80 -0.04
CA ALA A 17 15.98 6.68 0.42
C ALA A 17 14.55 7.14 0.72
N ARG A 18 14.39 8.35 1.28
CA ARG A 18 13.08 8.96 1.49
C ARG A 18 12.39 9.28 0.16
N MET A 19 13.14 9.79 -0.82
CA MET A 19 12.60 10.11 -2.14
C MET A 19 12.16 8.84 -2.88
N SER A 20 12.99 7.80 -2.89
CA SER A 20 12.63 6.50 -3.47
C SER A 20 11.38 5.90 -2.82
N ARG A 21 11.23 6.01 -1.50
CA ARG A 21 10.01 5.57 -0.81
C ARG A 21 8.77 6.37 -1.24
N LEU A 22 8.90 7.69 -1.35
CA LEU A 22 7.80 8.54 -1.81
C LEU A 22 7.40 8.24 -3.25
N GLU A 23 8.38 8.04 -4.14
CA GLU A 23 8.13 7.64 -5.53
C GLU A 23 7.36 6.32 -5.61
N ALA A 24 7.76 5.32 -4.82
CA ALA A 24 7.05 4.04 -4.74
C ALA A 24 5.61 4.22 -4.23
N GLN A 25 5.41 5.03 -3.18
CA GLN A 25 4.07 5.32 -2.65
C GLN A 25 3.17 6.04 -3.67
N VAL A 26 3.71 7.01 -4.41
CA VAL A 26 2.98 7.74 -5.45
C VAL A 26 2.62 6.81 -6.61
N ALA A 27 3.53 5.93 -7.02
CA ALA A 27 3.26 4.94 -8.06
C ALA A 27 2.12 4.00 -7.66
N THR A 28 2.16 3.48 -6.43
CA THR A 28 1.09 2.64 -5.87
C THR A 28 -0.24 3.38 -5.81
N LEU A 29 -0.24 4.64 -5.36
CA LEU A 29 -1.45 5.45 -5.28
C LEU A 29 -2.03 5.73 -6.67
N ALA A 30 -1.19 6.05 -7.65
CA ALA A 30 -1.63 6.29 -9.02
C ALA A 30 -2.31 5.05 -9.62
N GLU A 31 -1.77 3.85 -9.37
CA GLU A 31 -2.39 2.61 -9.84
C GLU A 31 -3.71 2.32 -9.14
N ALA A 32 -3.79 2.52 -7.82
CA ALA A 32 -5.04 2.38 -7.07
C ALA A 32 -6.15 3.31 -7.62
N VAL A 33 -5.81 4.56 -7.93
CA VAL A 33 -6.77 5.52 -8.53
C VAL A 33 -7.22 5.06 -9.91
N ARG A 34 -6.34 4.52 -10.76
CA ARG A 34 -6.74 3.99 -12.08
C ARG A 34 -7.66 2.78 -11.95
N VAL A 35 -7.38 1.88 -11.02
CA VAL A 35 -8.25 0.71 -10.74
C VAL A 35 -9.62 1.20 -10.28
N LEU A 36 -9.67 2.18 -9.37
CA LEU A 36 -10.92 2.77 -8.91
C LEU A 36 -11.69 3.44 -10.06
N ALA A 37 -11.03 4.24 -10.88
CA ALA A 37 -11.66 4.90 -12.03
C ALA A 37 -12.27 3.88 -13.00
N ARG A 38 -11.53 2.83 -13.35
CA ARG A 38 -12.04 1.73 -14.20
C ARG A 38 -13.22 1.00 -13.56
N GLY A 39 -13.16 0.77 -12.25
CA GLY A 39 -14.24 0.16 -11.49
C GLY A 39 -15.51 1.03 -11.44
N LEU A 40 -15.36 2.36 -11.49
CA LEU A 40 -16.48 3.31 -11.50
C LEU A 40 -17.02 3.59 -12.91
N GLU A 41 -16.18 3.51 -13.95
CA GLU A 41 -16.59 3.58 -15.37
C GLU A 41 -17.49 2.39 -15.75
N ASN A 42 -17.19 1.20 -15.22
CA ASN A 42 -18.12 0.08 -15.21
C ASN A 42 -19.16 0.35 -14.12
N ILE A 43 -20.15 1.20 -14.39
CA ILE A 43 -21.30 1.39 -13.49
C ILE A 43 -21.79 -0.03 -13.13
N PRO A 44 -21.70 -0.44 -11.85
CA PRO A 44 -22.18 -1.75 -11.45
C PRO A 44 -23.67 -1.75 -11.78
N SER A 45 -24.03 -2.43 -12.86
CA SER A 45 -25.44 -2.63 -13.21
C SER A 45 -26.11 -3.55 -12.19
N GLU A 46 -25.28 -4.23 -11.38
CA GLU A 46 -25.64 -5.06 -10.25
C GLU A 46 -24.96 -4.49 -8.99
N ASP A 47 -25.74 -4.25 -7.95
CA ASP A 47 -25.22 -4.06 -6.60
C ASP A 47 -24.28 -5.22 -6.26
N VAL A 48 -23.00 -4.94 -6.09
CA VAL A 48 -22.04 -5.94 -5.62
C VAL A 48 -22.53 -6.43 -4.26
N PRO A 49 -22.76 -7.75 -4.07
CA PRO A 49 -23.24 -8.27 -2.81
C PRO A 49 -22.35 -7.79 -1.66
N PRO A 50 -22.91 -7.37 -0.51
CA PRO A 50 -22.15 -6.80 0.60
C PRO A 50 -21.04 -7.73 1.11
N GLU A 51 -21.20 -9.04 0.92
CA GLU A 51 -20.20 -10.05 1.25
C GLU A 51 -18.95 -9.98 0.35
N GLU A 52 -19.10 -9.68 -0.94
CA GLU A 52 -17.98 -9.49 -1.86
C GLU A 52 -17.23 -8.20 -1.58
N ALA A 53 -17.96 -7.11 -1.32
CA ALA A 53 -17.36 -5.84 -0.90
C ALA A 53 -16.55 -6.01 0.40
N ALA A 54 -17.12 -6.71 1.39
CA ALA A 54 -16.45 -6.99 2.65
C ALA A 54 -15.23 -7.91 2.47
N ARG A 55 -15.30 -8.90 1.57
CA ARG A 55 -14.13 -9.74 1.22
C ARG A 55 -13.03 -8.92 0.57
N GLY A 56 -13.37 -8.08 -0.41
CA GLY A 56 -12.40 -7.21 -1.09
C GLY A 56 -11.70 -6.26 -0.11
N ALA A 57 -12.46 -5.65 0.81
CA ALA A 57 -11.90 -4.78 1.85
C ALA A 57 -10.94 -5.51 2.78
N ARG A 58 -11.25 -6.76 3.20
CA ARG A 58 -10.34 -7.57 4.02
C ARG A 58 -9.05 -7.91 3.28
N LEU A 59 -9.14 -8.34 2.02
CA LEU A 59 -7.95 -8.63 1.20
C LEU A 59 -7.07 -7.40 1.00
N ALA A 60 -7.66 -6.24 0.72
CA ALA A 60 -6.93 -4.99 0.59
C ALA A 60 -6.21 -4.63 1.90
N HIS A 61 -6.88 -4.82 3.05
CA HIS A 61 -6.29 -4.58 4.35
C HIS A 61 -5.08 -5.51 4.64
N GLU A 62 -5.19 -6.80 4.33
CA GLU A 62 -4.08 -7.75 4.50
C GLU A 62 -2.89 -7.42 3.58
N LEU A 63 -3.16 -7.00 2.33
CA LEU A 63 -2.12 -6.56 1.41
C LEU A 63 -1.38 -5.31 1.92
N LEU A 64 -2.10 -4.34 2.52
CA LEU A 64 -1.48 -3.16 3.10
C LEU A 64 -0.58 -3.51 4.30
N ILE A 65 -1.06 -4.36 5.20
CA ILE A 65 -0.25 -4.84 6.34
C ILE A 65 1.01 -5.55 5.85
N SER A 66 0.91 -6.40 4.82
CA SER A 66 2.08 -7.12 4.28
C SER A 66 3.15 -6.20 3.68
N GLN A 67 2.77 -5.00 3.27
CA GLN A 67 3.68 -3.97 2.73
C GLN A 67 4.22 -3.02 3.80
N GLY A 68 3.82 -3.18 5.07
CA GLY A 68 4.22 -2.29 6.16
C GLY A 68 3.64 -0.87 6.03
N LEU A 69 2.47 -0.75 5.40
CA LEU A 69 1.67 0.47 5.30
C LEU A 69 0.59 0.51 6.38
#